data_AF-A0A9E3V8R1-F1
#
_entry.id   AF-A0A9E3V8R1-F1
#
_cell.length_a   1.000
_cell.length_b   1.000
_cell.length_c   1.000
_cell.angle_alpha   90.00
_cell.angle_beta   90.00
_cell.angle_gamma   90.00
#
_symmetry.space_group_name_H-M   'P 1'
#
loop_
_entity.id
_entity.type
_entity.pdbx_description
1 polymer ?
#
loop_
_entity_poly.entity_id
_entity_poly.type
_entity_poly.pdbx_seq_one_letter_code
_entity_poly.pdbx_strand_id
1 'polypeptide(L)'
;GAAAAASASAPRGRAETAARLATMLDAFTAMRRADGSLWTVQDSAGDLGVALDGIEALAGRAGIRASGAPRTSRAADVRHFDAAGYTVVADRSAGDALRIDRGSPGPAHQPAHAHAAALAFEWDVAGIPCVMDPGCSGYDDDPWRPFLRSTAAHATVAIGDRDQSEMWATFRVGGRAAVRTLERTDAAAAFRLVAECRPWHTPSAVHRREFRRDGRAVCIEDRVTGAGGQRIAAHLTFGPEWEVAADGPGTFRLSHPHAHARCRIEGAVSASLHRGERSPLRGWHARGFNDVVPAWTLRLEAGGDAPWRTLLAPA
;
A
#
# COMPACT_ATOMS: atom_id res chain seq x y z
N GLY A 1 -38.85 -41.98 27.08
CA GLY A 1 -38.63 -40.63 27.62
C GLY A 1 -37.25 -40.17 27.21
N ALA A 2 -37.21 -39.02 26.51
CA ALA A 2 -36.09 -38.14 26.22
C ALA A 2 -34.69 -38.74 25.97
N ALA A 3 -34.29 -38.70 24.70
CA ALA A 3 -32.91 -38.77 24.25
C ALA A 3 -32.13 -37.56 24.81
N ALA A 4 -31.16 -37.82 25.68
CA ALA A 4 -30.13 -36.85 26.03
C ALA A 4 -29.08 -36.83 24.90
N ALA A 5 -29.31 -35.98 23.89
CA ALA A 5 -28.27 -35.63 22.93
C ALA A 5 -27.18 -34.85 23.68
N ALA A 6 -26.06 -35.52 23.94
CA ALA A 6 -24.85 -34.87 24.41
C ALA A 6 -24.40 -33.88 23.33
N SER A 7 -24.67 -32.60 23.56
CA SER A 7 -24.01 -31.49 22.87
C SER A 7 -22.52 -31.56 23.19
N ALA A 8 -21.77 -32.30 22.37
CA ALA A 8 -20.31 -32.26 22.39
C ALA A 8 -19.90 -30.86 21.94
N SER A 9 -19.69 -29.96 22.91
CA SER A 9 -19.07 -28.66 22.67
C SER A 9 -17.76 -28.91 21.92
N ALA A 10 -17.57 -28.26 20.77
CA ALA A 10 -16.33 -28.39 20.02
C ALA A 10 -15.13 -28.16 20.96
N PRO A 11 -14.06 -28.97 20.91
CA PRO A 11 -12.90 -28.79 21.77
C PRO A 11 -12.43 -27.34 21.65
N ARG A 12 -12.17 -26.68 22.79
CA ARG A 12 -11.96 -25.22 22.90
C ARG A 12 -11.06 -24.61 21.81
N GLY A 13 -10.06 -25.34 21.31
CA GLY A 13 -9.19 -24.89 20.22
C GLY A 13 -9.81 -24.81 18.82
N ARG A 14 -10.87 -25.58 18.50
CA ARG A 14 -11.53 -25.55 17.18
C ARG A 14 -12.30 -24.26 16.95
N ALA A 15 -13.06 -23.80 17.94
CA ALA A 15 -13.82 -22.56 17.84
C ALA A 15 -12.90 -21.34 17.71
N GLU A 16 -11.83 -21.31 18.50
CA GLU A 16 -10.81 -20.26 18.41
C GLU A 16 -10.10 -20.27 17.05
N THR A 17 -9.71 -21.45 16.55
CA THR A 17 -9.10 -21.59 15.21
C THR A 17 -10.04 -21.11 14.12
N ALA A 18 -11.33 -21.49 14.17
CA ALA A 18 -12.32 -21.05 13.20
C ALA A 18 -12.51 -19.52 13.23
N ALA A 19 -12.54 -18.91 14.43
CA ALA A 19 -12.63 -17.46 14.57
C ALA A 19 -11.41 -16.74 13.96
N ARG A 20 -10.19 -17.25 14.20
CA ARG A 20 -8.97 -16.69 13.58
C ARG A 20 -8.99 -16.81 12.06
N LEU A 21 -9.40 -17.97 11.54
CA LEU A 21 -9.52 -18.18 10.08
C LEU A 21 -10.58 -17.27 9.45
N ALA A 22 -11.70 -17.01 10.15
CA ALA A 22 -12.70 -16.04 9.71
C ALA A 22 -12.12 -14.62 9.63
N THR A 23 -11.32 -14.20 10.62
CA THR A 23 -10.62 -12.91 10.59
C THR A 23 -9.59 -12.83 9.46
N MET A 24 -8.86 -13.92 9.18
CA MET A 24 -7.93 -13.97 8.05
C MET A 24 -8.68 -13.85 6.71
N LEU A 25 -9.83 -14.52 6.57
CA LEU A 25 -10.67 -14.44 5.38
C LEU A 25 -11.24 -13.03 5.17
N ASP A 26 -11.63 -12.34 6.24
CA ASP A 26 -12.03 -10.94 6.19
C ASP A 26 -10.91 -10.04 5.65
N ALA A 27 -9.68 -10.28 6.11
CA ALA A 27 -8.52 -9.52 5.65
C ALA A 27 -8.28 -9.72 4.15
N PHE A 28 -8.29 -10.97 3.67
CA PHE A 28 -8.15 -11.24 2.23
C PHE A 28 -9.28 -10.61 1.41
N THR A 29 -10.52 -10.67 1.88
CA THR A 29 -11.69 -10.06 1.21
C THR A 29 -11.57 -8.53 1.12
N ALA A 30 -11.01 -7.90 2.17
CA ALA A 30 -10.75 -6.47 2.18
C ALA A 30 -9.60 -6.08 1.25
N MET A 31 -8.56 -6.91 1.14
CA MET A 31 -7.37 -6.68 0.32
C MET A 31 -7.59 -7.04 -1.16
N ARG A 32 -8.67 -7.73 -1.50
CA ARG A 32 -9.05 -8.07 -2.87
C ARG A 32 -9.19 -6.83 -3.77
N ARG A 33 -8.60 -6.90 -4.94
CA ARG A 33 -8.71 -5.93 -6.04
C ARG A 33 -9.98 -6.20 -6.85
N ALA A 34 -10.36 -5.26 -7.71
CA ALA A 34 -11.59 -5.38 -8.51
C ALA A 34 -11.49 -6.50 -9.57
N ASP A 35 -10.30 -6.77 -10.08
CA ASP A 35 -10.00 -7.90 -10.98
C ASP A 35 -9.97 -9.26 -10.26
N GLY A 36 -10.16 -9.28 -8.94
CA GLY A 36 -10.17 -10.49 -8.11
C GLY A 36 -8.81 -10.86 -7.52
N SER A 37 -7.72 -10.23 -7.95
CA SER A 37 -6.36 -10.43 -7.41
C SER A 37 -6.21 -9.87 -6.00
N LEU A 38 -5.12 -10.19 -5.31
CA LEU A 38 -4.78 -9.60 -4.02
C LEU A 38 -3.90 -8.36 -4.18
N TRP A 39 -3.95 -7.48 -3.19
CA TRP A 39 -3.00 -6.37 -3.04
C TRP A 39 -1.55 -6.87 -3.09
N THR A 40 -0.72 -6.25 -3.94
CA THR A 40 0.67 -6.62 -4.25
C THR A 40 1.70 -5.96 -3.32
N VAL A 41 1.35 -5.75 -2.05
CA VAL A 41 2.25 -5.13 -1.07
C VAL A 41 3.35 -6.09 -0.64
N GLN A 42 4.57 -5.58 -0.46
CA GLN A 42 5.73 -6.37 -0.02
C GLN A 42 6.00 -7.54 -0.99
N ASP A 43 6.38 -8.72 -0.49
CA ASP A 43 6.48 -9.95 -1.29
C ASP A 43 5.11 -10.59 -1.60
N SER A 44 4.17 -9.81 -2.14
CA SER A 44 2.92 -10.29 -2.69
C SER A 44 2.94 -10.18 -4.20
N ALA A 45 2.61 -11.27 -4.89
CA ALA A 45 2.59 -11.35 -6.35
C ALA A 45 1.16 -11.55 -6.89
N GLY A 46 0.17 -10.93 -6.22
CA GLY A 46 -1.22 -10.95 -6.64
C GLY A 46 -1.85 -12.34 -6.55
N ASP A 47 -2.21 -12.91 -7.70
CA ASP A 47 -2.94 -14.17 -7.83
C ASP A 47 -2.11 -15.33 -8.41
N LEU A 48 -0.77 -15.19 -8.51
CA LEU A 48 0.16 -16.22 -9.04
C LEU A 48 0.27 -17.51 -8.19
N GLY A 49 -0.75 -17.80 -7.37
CA GLY A 49 -0.86 -18.99 -6.52
C GLY A 49 -2.30 -19.48 -6.41
N VAL A 50 -2.85 -19.55 -5.20
CA VAL A 50 -4.25 -19.93 -4.98
C VAL A 50 -5.11 -18.68 -5.11
N ALA A 51 -5.94 -18.61 -6.17
CA ALA A 51 -6.92 -17.56 -6.31
C ALA A 51 -7.81 -17.47 -5.06
N LEU A 52 -8.17 -16.25 -4.66
CA LEU A 52 -8.97 -16.02 -3.44
C LEU A 52 -10.30 -16.79 -3.46
N ASP A 53 -10.89 -17.02 -4.65
CA ASP A 53 -12.07 -17.88 -4.80
C ASP A 53 -11.84 -19.32 -4.29
N GLY A 54 -10.64 -19.86 -4.50
CA GLY A 54 -10.25 -21.17 -3.99
C GLY A 54 -10.17 -21.21 -2.46
N ILE A 55 -9.64 -20.14 -1.85
CA ILE A 55 -9.57 -19.97 -0.39
C ILE A 55 -10.98 -19.82 0.19
N GLU A 56 -11.82 -18.98 -0.42
CA GLU A 56 -13.23 -18.77 -0.04
C GLU A 56 -14.04 -20.06 -0.16
N ALA A 57 -13.85 -20.83 -1.23
CA ALA A 57 -14.51 -22.13 -1.41
C ALA A 57 -14.06 -23.16 -0.36
N LEU A 58 -12.77 -23.19 -0.02
CA LEU A 58 -12.24 -24.08 1.02
C LEU A 58 -12.79 -23.71 2.40
N ALA A 59 -12.76 -22.42 2.76
CA ALA A 59 -13.38 -21.90 3.97
C ALA A 59 -14.88 -22.23 4.01
N GLY A 60 -15.53 -22.07 2.85
CA GLY A 60 -16.86 -22.51 2.49
C GLY A 60 -17.20 -23.89 3.04
N ARG A 61 -16.45 -24.90 2.57
CA ARG A 61 -16.57 -26.32 2.94
C ARG A 61 -16.21 -26.59 4.41
N ALA A 62 -15.33 -25.80 4.99
CA ALA A 62 -14.95 -25.90 6.40
C ALA A 62 -15.95 -25.24 7.37
N GLY A 63 -17.05 -24.65 6.86
CA GLY A 63 -18.02 -23.91 7.68
C GLY A 63 -17.49 -22.57 8.20
N ILE A 64 -16.39 -22.07 7.62
CA ILE A 64 -15.80 -20.78 7.93
C ILE A 64 -16.40 -19.75 6.98
N ARG A 65 -16.77 -18.59 7.52
CA ARG A 65 -17.30 -17.45 6.76
C ARG A 65 -16.59 -16.19 7.23
N ALA A 66 -16.40 -15.26 6.30
CA ALA A 66 -15.99 -13.91 6.61
C ALA A 66 -16.94 -13.31 7.66
N SER A 67 -16.38 -12.77 8.75
CA SER A 67 -17.14 -12.07 9.80
C SER A 67 -17.64 -10.69 9.35
N GLY A 68 -17.05 -10.12 8.29
CA GLY A 68 -17.47 -8.86 7.69
C GLY A 68 -18.26 -9.07 6.41
N ALA A 69 -19.59 -8.94 6.45
CA ALA A 69 -20.36 -8.80 5.22
C ALA A 69 -19.93 -7.52 4.48
N PRO A 70 -19.81 -7.53 3.13
CA PRO A 70 -19.64 -6.31 2.35
C PRO A 70 -20.81 -5.38 2.65
N ARG A 71 -20.52 -4.19 3.19
CA ARG A 71 -21.56 -3.18 3.39
C ARG A 71 -21.91 -2.63 2.01
N THR A 72 -23.10 -2.90 1.51
CA THR A 72 -23.64 -2.39 0.23
C THR A 72 -24.01 -0.90 0.28
N SER A 73 -23.57 -0.17 1.31
CA SER A 73 -23.84 1.26 1.47
C SER A 73 -22.95 2.08 0.54
N ARG A 74 -23.46 3.22 0.04
CA ARG A 74 -22.68 4.26 -0.66
C ARG A 74 -21.54 4.88 0.16
N ALA A 75 -21.47 4.62 1.46
CA ALA A 75 -20.36 5.07 2.31
C ALA A 75 -19.14 4.16 2.10
N ALA A 76 -17.94 4.75 2.12
CA ALA A 76 -16.69 4.01 2.00
C ALA A 76 -16.57 2.94 3.10
N ASP A 77 -16.21 1.71 2.72
CA ASP A 77 -15.87 0.64 3.63
C ASP A 77 -14.42 0.84 4.12
N VAL A 78 -14.27 1.19 5.41
CA VAL A 78 -12.97 1.40 6.04
C VAL A 78 -12.64 0.18 6.92
N ARG A 79 -11.50 -0.45 6.63
CA ARG A 79 -10.99 -1.61 7.37
C ARG A 79 -9.59 -1.32 7.89
N HIS A 80 -9.41 -1.49 9.20
CA HIS A 80 -8.12 -1.37 9.86
C HIS A 80 -7.61 -2.74 10.31
N PHE A 81 -6.38 -3.06 9.91
CA PHE A 81 -5.65 -4.26 10.34
C PHE A 81 -4.49 -3.82 11.23
N ASP A 82 -4.78 -3.37 12.45
CA ASP A 82 -3.80 -2.72 13.35
C ASP A 82 -2.58 -3.61 13.65
N ALA A 83 -2.78 -4.92 13.83
CA ALA A 83 -1.69 -5.85 14.09
C ALA A 83 -0.75 -6.03 12.88
N ALA A 84 -1.27 -5.93 11.66
CA ALA A 84 -0.49 -6.03 10.44
C ALA A 84 0.05 -4.66 9.97
N GLY A 85 -0.54 -3.56 10.45
CA GLY A 85 -0.19 -2.21 10.03
C GLY A 85 -0.83 -1.80 8.71
N TYR A 86 -2.02 -2.31 8.37
CA TYR A 86 -2.70 -1.96 7.12
C TYR A 86 -4.01 -1.20 7.35
N THR A 87 -4.37 -0.36 6.38
CA THR A 87 -5.70 0.24 6.26
C THR A 87 -6.19 0.15 4.81
N VAL A 88 -7.44 -0.24 4.62
CA VAL A 88 -8.12 -0.21 3.32
C VAL A 88 -9.34 0.69 3.42
N VAL A 89 -9.48 1.61 2.48
CA VAL A 89 -10.63 2.51 2.34
C VAL A 89 -11.22 2.33 0.95
N ALA A 90 -12.30 1.56 0.82
CA ALA A 90 -12.85 1.17 -0.47
C ALA A 90 -14.25 1.76 -0.68
N ASP A 91 -14.50 2.36 -1.84
CA ASP A 91 -15.85 2.52 -2.38
C ASP A 91 -16.04 1.49 -3.48
N ARG A 92 -16.62 0.36 -3.10
CA ARG A 92 -16.84 -0.78 -3.99
C ARG A 92 -17.87 -0.47 -5.09
N SER A 93 -18.73 0.53 -4.90
CA SER A 93 -19.70 0.94 -5.92
C SER A 93 -19.05 1.72 -7.05
N ALA A 94 -18.03 2.53 -6.73
CA ALA A 94 -17.24 3.26 -7.71
C ALA A 94 -16.01 2.47 -8.21
N GLY A 95 -15.64 1.38 -7.54
CA GLY A 95 -14.40 0.65 -7.80
C GLY A 95 -13.14 1.37 -7.31
N ASP A 96 -13.28 2.41 -6.48
CA ASP A 96 -12.15 3.18 -5.97
C ASP A 96 -11.67 2.60 -4.64
N ALA A 97 -10.35 2.51 -4.45
CA ALA A 97 -9.77 2.04 -3.20
C ALA A 97 -8.48 2.79 -2.87
N LEU A 98 -8.28 3.10 -1.59
CA LEU A 98 -7.01 3.55 -1.04
C LEU A 98 -6.51 2.48 -0.07
N ARG A 99 -5.31 1.94 -0.33
CA ARG A 99 -4.66 0.95 0.54
C ARG A 99 -3.39 1.56 1.11
N ILE A 100 -3.19 1.43 2.42
CA ILE A 100 -2.12 2.14 3.14
C ILE A 100 -1.32 1.14 3.95
N ASP A 101 -0.01 1.11 3.72
CA ASP A 101 0.96 0.46 4.59
C ASP A 101 1.44 1.45 5.65
N ARG A 102 0.99 1.24 6.89
CA ARG A 102 1.37 1.99 8.09
C ARG A 102 2.02 1.08 9.13
N GLY A 103 2.59 -0.05 8.68
CA GLY A 103 3.30 -1.01 9.50
C GLY A 103 4.79 -0.69 9.57
N SER A 104 5.42 -1.08 10.68
CA SER A 104 6.89 -1.24 10.69
C SER A 104 7.25 -2.56 9.98
N PRO A 105 8.46 -2.73 9.43
CA PRO A 105 8.87 -3.96 8.76
C PRO A 105 8.57 -5.21 9.60
N GLY A 106 7.66 -6.04 9.11
CA GLY A 106 7.03 -7.11 9.87
C GLY A 106 7.10 -8.49 9.18
N PRO A 107 6.84 -9.57 9.95
CA PRO A 107 6.77 -9.59 11.41
C PRO A 107 8.14 -9.32 12.05
N ALA A 108 8.17 -8.78 13.28
CA ALA A 108 9.42 -8.34 13.92
C ALA A 108 10.49 -9.45 14.04
N HIS A 109 10.06 -10.69 14.27
CA HIS A 109 10.94 -11.86 14.37
C HIS A 109 11.44 -12.38 13.01
N GLN A 110 10.82 -12.00 11.89
CA GLN A 110 11.17 -12.50 10.55
C GLN A 110 10.76 -11.49 9.45
N PRO A 111 11.45 -10.35 9.32
CA PRO A 111 11.09 -9.28 8.36
C PRO A 111 11.56 -9.59 6.93
N ALA A 112 11.85 -10.85 6.60
CA ALA A 112 12.54 -11.25 5.38
C ALA A 112 11.83 -10.77 4.10
N HIS A 113 10.50 -10.68 4.19
CA HIS A 113 9.62 -10.30 3.10
C HIS A 113 9.23 -8.81 3.10
N ALA A 114 9.75 -8.02 4.06
CA ALA A 114 9.47 -6.60 4.11
C ALA A 114 10.36 -5.82 3.13
N HIS A 115 9.80 -4.76 2.58
CA HIS A 115 10.42 -3.73 1.77
C HIS A 115 10.59 -2.47 2.64
N ALA A 116 11.40 -1.52 2.17
CA ALA A 116 11.52 -0.19 2.75
C ALA A 116 10.36 0.73 2.32
N ALA A 117 9.12 0.27 2.55
CA ALA A 117 7.88 0.86 2.04
C ALA A 117 7.02 1.52 3.13
N ALA A 118 7.63 2.03 4.21
CA ALA A 118 6.86 2.59 5.32
C ALA A 118 6.03 3.79 4.84
N LEU A 119 4.75 3.82 5.21
CA LEU A 119 3.78 4.84 4.77
C LEU A 119 3.45 4.82 3.28
N ALA A 120 3.86 3.79 2.53
CA ALA A 120 3.48 3.61 1.14
C ALA A 120 1.96 3.38 1.00
N PHE A 121 1.44 3.69 -0.18
CA PHE A 121 0.02 3.50 -0.46
C PHE A 121 -0.21 3.11 -1.93
N GLU A 122 -1.37 2.53 -2.17
CA GLU A 122 -1.92 2.32 -3.50
C GLU A 122 -3.27 3.02 -3.64
N TRP A 123 -3.59 3.38 -4.87
CA TRP A 123 -4.85 4.03 -5.22
C TRP A 123 -5.43 3.43 -6.50
N ASP A 124 -6.62 2.87 -6.41
CA ASP A 124 -7.39 2.37 -7.55
C ASP A 124 -8.43 3.42 -7.99
N VAL A 125 -8.62 3.55 -9.30
CA VAL A 125 -9.63 4.40 -9.94
C VAL A 125 -10.52 3.53 -10.81
N ALA A 126 -11.83 3.51 -10.51
CA ALA A 126 -12.79 2.74 -11.30
C ALA A 126 -12.41 1.24 -11.48
N GLY A 127 -11.85 0.63 -10.43
CA GLY A 127 -11.37 -0.74 -10.42
C GLY A 127 -9.97 -0.96 -10.98
N ILE A 128 -9.32 0.10 -11.48
CA ILE A 128 -8.01 0.02 -12.14
C ILE A 128 -6.93 0.56 -11.20
N PRO A 129 -5.90 -0.22 -10.84
CA PRO A 129 -4.76 0.29 -10.09
C PRO A 129 -4.07 1.45 -10.78
N CYS A 130 -4.08 2.61 -10.15
CA CYS A 130 -3.49 3.85 -10.66
C CYS A 130 -2.15 4.13 -10.01
N VAL A 131 -2.10 4.30 -8.68
CA VAL A 131 -0.84 4.29 -7.91
C VAL A 131 -0.66 2.88 -7.36
N MET A 132 0.49 2.27 -7.58
CA MET A 132 0.69 0.84 -7.37
C MET A 132 2.03 0.56 -6.66
N ASP A 133 2.08 -0.51 -5.87
CA ASP A 133 3.34 -1.05 -5.39
C ASP A 133 4.21 -1.53 -6.57
N PRO A 134 5.55 -1.40 -6.48
CA PRO A 134 6.46 -1.96 -7.48
C PRO A 134 6.35 -3.48 -7.62
N GLY A 135 5.83 -4.21 -6.64
CA GLY A 135 5.65 -5.65 -6.67
C GLY A 135 6.95 -6.42 -6.40
N CYS A 136 6.94 -7.72 -6.69
CA CYS A 136 8.08 -8.62 -6.47
C CYS A 136 8.36 -9.45 -7.73
N SER A 137 9.55 -9.28 -8.30
CA SER A 137 9.97 -10.00 -9.51
C SER A 137 10.69 -11.31 -9.23
N GLY A 138 10.99 -11.64 -7.98
CA GLY A 138 11.74 -12.85 -7.64
C GLY A 138 12.70 -12.64 -6.48
N TYR A 139 13.50 -13.67 -6.23
CA TYR A 139 14.45 -13.74 -5.12
C TYR A 139 15.88 -14.02 -5.59
N ASP A 140 16.12 -13.89 -6.90
CA ASP A 140 17.43 -14.08 -7.47
C ASP A 140 18.35 -12.90 -7.11
N ASP A 141 19.65 -13.13 -7.24
CA ASP A 141 20.67 -12.09 -7.08
C ASP A 141 20.73 -11.25 -8.36
N ASP A 142 19.71 -10.42 -8.56
CA ASP A 142 19.56 -9.51 -9.68
C ASP A 142 19.43 -8.04 -9.21
N PRO A 143 19.53 -7.06 -10.11
CA PRO A 143 19.34 -5.65 -9.75
C PRO A 143 17.90 -5.29 -9.36
N TRP A 144 16.91 -6.12 -9.70
CA TRP A 144 15.49 -5.86 -9.46
C TRP A 144 15.14 -6.06 -8.00
N ARG A 145 15.60 -7.15 -7.38
CA ARG A 145 15.31 -7.44 -5.98
C ARG A 145 15.67 -6.29 -5.01
N PRO A 146 16.89 -5.71 -5.03
CA PRO A 146 17.19 -4.57 -4.17
C PRO A 146 16.40 -3.32 -4.56
N PHE A 147 16.15 -3.09 -5.85
CA PHE A 147 15.38 -1.92 -6.30
C PHE A 147 13.92 -1.99 -5.88
N LEU A 148 13.22 -3.10 -6.13
CA LEU A 148 11.79 -3.25 -5.83
C LEU A 148 11.50 -3.22 -4.31
N ARG A 149 12.52 -3.50 -3.48
CA ARG A 149 12.45 -3.35 -2.01
C ARG A 149 12.84 -1.96 -1.50
N SER A 150 13.38 -1.10 -2.36
CA SER A 150 13.90 0.21 -1.97
C SER A 150 12.77 1.23 -1.77
N THR A 151 12.97 2.20 -0.89
CA THR A 151 12.04 3.31 -0.67
C THR A 151 11.78 4.10 -1.96
N ALA A 152 12.73 4.15 -2.88
CA ALA A 152 12.61 4.84 -4.15
C ALA A 152 11.62 4.20 -5.13
N ALA A 153 11.27 2.92 -4.94
CA ALA A 153 10.31 2.20 -5.79
C ALA A 153 8.86 2.35 -5.30
N HIS A 154 8.65 2.65 -4.02
CA HIS A 154 7.33 2.74 -3.39
C HIS A 154 6.78 4.17 -3.35
N ALA A 155 5.46 4.29 -3.25
CA ALA A 155 4.77 5.56 -3.13
C ALA A 155 4.98 6.23 -1.75
N THR A 156 6.21 6.58 -1.37
CA THR A 156 6.60 7.11 -0.05
C THR A 156 7.81 8.06 -0.14
N VAL A 157 8.30 8.52 1.01
CA VAL A 157 9.38 9.51 1.15
C VAL A 157 10.70 8.86 1.55
N ALA A 158 11.75 9.18 0.79
CA ALA A 158 13.15 8.93 1.09
C ALA A 158 13.82 10.18 1.68
N ILE A 159 14.73 9.97 2.63
CA ILE A 159 15.53 11.02 3.26
C ILE A 159 17.01 10.69 3.01
N GLY A 160 17.75 11.64 2.46
CA GLY A 160 19.16 11.48 2.12
C GLY A 160 19.42 10.46 1.00
N ASP A 161 18.46 10.24 0.09
CA ASP A 161 18.53 9.22 -0.97
C ASP A 161 18.77 7.79 -0.42
N ARG A 162 18.27 7.51 0.80
CA ARG A 162 18.41 6.23 1.49
C ARG A 162 17.07 5.60 1.82
N ASP A 163 17.11 4.27 1.92
CA ASP A 163 15.97 3.47 2.33
C ASP A 163 15.62 3.69 3.80
N GLN A 164 14.32 3.80 4.07
CA GLN A 164 13.75 3.97 5.41
C GLN A 164 14.10 2.82 6.35
N SER A 165 14.40 1.63 5.79
CA SER A 165 14.89 0.44 6.48
C SER A 165 16.09 -0.15 5.71
N GLU A 166 17.02 -0.79 6.40
CA GLU A 166 18.25 -1.34 5.84
C GLU A 166 17.98 -2.69 5.16
N MET A 167 17.85 -2.69 3.83
CA MET A 167 17.71 -3.91 3.02
C MET A 167 19.08 -4.58 2.79
N TRP A 168 19.66 -5.19 3.84
CA TRP A 168 21.04 -5.71 3.78
C TRP A 168 21.26 -6.93 2.89
N ALA A 169 20.23 -7.71 2.55
CA ALA A 169 20.28 -8.79 1.55
C ALA A 169 18.87 -9.31 1.22
N THR A 170 18.76 -10.25 0.26
CA THR A 170 17.50 -10.76 -0.33
C THR A 170 16.36 -11.10 0.64
N PHE A 171 16.69 -11.64 1.82
CA PHE A 171 15.72 -12.03 2.87
C PHE A 171 16.06 -11.42 4.23
N ARG A 172 16.71 -10.27 4.18
CA ARG A 172 17.52 -9.79 5.27
C ARG A 172 17.21 -8.30 5.41
N VAL A 173 16.68 -7.91 6.57
CA VAL A 173 16.46 -6.52 6.98
C VAL A 173 17.23 -6.23 8.28
N GLY A 174 18.07 -5.20 8.26
CA GLY A 174 18.91 -4.78 9.38
C GLY A 174 18.20 -3.72 10.24
N GLY A 175 18.75 -2.50 10.28
CA GLY A 175 18.09 -1.33 10.87
C GLY A 175 16.68 -1.12 10.29
N ARG A 176 15.69 -0.85 11.13
CA ARG A 176 14.28 -0.81 10.71
C ARG A 176 13.66 0.55 10.96
N ALA A 177 12.84 0.99 10.00
CA ALA A 177 11.93 2.10 10.21
C ALA A 177 10.96 1.78 11.34
N ALA A 178 10.68 2.77 12.19
CA ALA A 178 9.62 2.69 13.18
C ALA A 178 8.43 3.51 12.69
N VAL A 179 7.28 2.85 12.56
CA VAL A 179 6.03 3.46 12.09
C VAL A 179 5.00 3.46 13.21
N ARG A 180 4.32 4.60 13.40
CA ARG A 180 3.19 4.71 14.33
C ARG A 180 2.02 5.48 13.71
N THR A 181 0.82 5.01 14.00
CA THR A 181 -0.41 5.76 13.74
C THR A 181 -0.60 6.78 14.86
N LEU A 182 -0.85 8.04 14.52
CA LEU A 182 -1.06 9.13 15.47
C LEU A 182 -2.55 9.39 15.69
N GLU A 183 -3.29 9.55 14.59
CA GLU A 183 -4.69 9.96 14.59
C GLU A 183 -5.45 9.21 13.50
N ARG A 184 -6.69 8.83 13.76
CA ARG A 184 -7.61 8.28 12.76
C ARG A 184 -9.03 8.76 12.97
N THR A 185 -9.76 8.96 11.89
CA THR A 185 -11.18 9.33 11.91
C THR A 185 -11.89 8.67 10.74
N ASP A 186 -12.87 7.83 11.07
CA ASP A 186 -13.70 7.12 10.12
C ASP A 186 -15.13 7.67 10.21
N ALA A 187 -15.44 8.64 9.35
CA ALA A 187 -16.80 9.17 9.21
C ALA A 187 -17.40 8.70 7.88
N ALA A 188 -18.73 8.60 7.82
CA ALA A 188 -19.44 8.10 6.63
C ALA A 188 -19.11 8.87 5.33
N ALA A 189 -18.71 10.15 5.44
CA ALA A 189 -18.35 11.02 4.32
C ALA A 189 -16.88 11.45 4.29
N ALA A 190 -16.09 11.13 5.32
CA ALA A 190 -14.71 11.60 5.43
C ALA A 190 -13.83 10.56 6.14
N PHE A 191 -12.70 10.24 5.52
CA PHE A 191 -11.65 9.44 6.12
C PHE A 191 -10.42 10.30 6.35
N ARG A 192 -9.82 10.18 7.54
CA ARG A 192 -8.55 10.80 7.89
C ARG A 192 -7.66 9.81 8.64
N LEU A 193 -6.40 9.70 8.23
CA LEU A 193 -5.39 8.93 8.92
C LEU A 193 -4.07 9.70 8.94
N VAL A 194 -3.50 9.88 10.12
CA VAL A 194 -2.16 10.46 10.30
C VAL A 194 -1.24 9.40 10.86
N ALA A 195 -0.10 9.20 10.21
CA ALA A 195 0.95 8.32 10.68
C ALA A 195 2.32 8.97 10.50
N GLU A 196 3.31 8.48 11.23
CA GLU A 196 4.69 8.90 11.05
C GLU A 196 5.64 7.70 10.99
N CYS A 197 6.73 7.89 10.26
CA CYS A 197 7.85 6.99 10.09
C CYS A 197 9.13 7.68 10.56
N ARG A 198 9.93 6.97 11.36
CA ARG A 198 11.30 7.33 11.72
C ARG A 198 12.25 6.39 10.98
N PRO A 199 13.11 6.89 10.08
CA PRO A 199 14.05 6.03 9.35
C PRO A 199 15.16 5.54 10.28
N TRP A 200 15.75 4.38 9.97
CA TRP A 200 16.79 3.77 10.80
C TRP A 200 18.10 4.57 10.88
N HIS A 201 18.41 5.36 9.83
CA HIS A 201 19.72 5.99 9.65
C HIS A 201 19.78 7.48 10.06
N THR A 202 18.67 8.09 10.46
CA THR A 202 18.63 9.51 10.88
C THR A 202 17.65 9.68 12.04
N PRO A 203 18.09 9.50 13.30
CA PRO A 203 17.22 9.45 14.48
C PRO A 203 16.38 10.72 14.71
N SER A 204 16.89 11.89 14.29
CA SER A 204 16.18 13.17 14.36
C SER A 204 15.07 13.30 13.32
N ALA A 205 15.15 12.54 12.22
CA ALA A 205 14.22 12.68 11.12
C ALA A 205 12.88 12.02 11.44
N VAL A 206 11.80 12.71 11.06
CA VAL A 206 10.44 12.21 11.14
C VAL A 206 9.75 12.54 9.82
N HIS A 207 9.29 11.53 9.12
CA HIS A 207 8.35 11.66 8.02
C HIS A 207 6.94 11.47 8.58
N ARG A 208 6.12 12.51 8.54
CA ARG A 208 4.69 12.44 8.87
C ARG A 208 3.88 12.49 7.58
N ARG A 209 2.94 11.58 7.43
CA ARG A 209 1.98 11.53 6.33
C ARG A 209 0.56 11.57 6.85
N GLU A 210 -0.25 12.40 6.24
CA GLU A 210 -1.69 12.44 6.43
C GLU A 210 -2.42 12.02 5.15
N PHE A 211 -3.31 11.06 5.28
CA PHE A 211 -4.23 10.61 4.24
C PHE A 211 -5.60 11.20 4.54
N ARG A 212 -6.18 11.92 3.58
CA ARG A 212 -7.57 12.37 3.61
C ARG A 212 -8.30 11.86 2.39
N ARG A 213 -9.53 11.41 2.58
CA ARG A 213 -10.45 11.11 1.46
C ARG A 213 -11.70 11.95 1.60
N ASP A 214 -12.02 12.68 0.54
CA ASP A 214 -13.24 13.46 0.40
C ASP A 214 -13.96 13.03 -0.90
N GLY A 215 -15.09 12.36 -0.74
CA GLY A 215 -15.77 11.66 -1.82
C GLY A 215 -14.84 10.64 -2.51
N ARG A 216 -14.52 10.88 -3.78
CA ARG A 216 -13.62 10.05 -4.60
C ARG A 216 -12.18 10.57 -4.64
N ALA A 217 -11.95 11.79 -4.16
CA ALA A 217 -10.63 12.40 -4.16
C ALA A 217 -9.82 11.97 -2.93
N VAL A 218 -8.52 11.82 -3.11
CA VAL A 218 -7.55 11.50 -2.07
C VAL A 218 -6.54 12.63 -1.99
N CYS A 219 -6.28 13.12 -0.78
CA CYS A 219 -5.26 14.11 -0.47
C CYS A 219 -4.22 13.48 0.45
N ILE A 220 -2.98 13.44 -0.01
CA ILE A 220 -1.83 12.99 0.76
C ILE A 220 -1.01 14.21 1.12
N GLU A 221 -0.89 14.52 2.41
CA GLU A 221 -0.02 15.58 2.90
C GLU A 221 1.21 14.95 3.54
N ASP A 222 2.38 15.34 3.06
CA ASP A 222 3.66 14.87 3.54
C ASP A 222 4.41 16.01 4.21
N ARG A 223 5.07 15.68 5.33
CA ARG A 223 5.98 16.59 6.03
C ARG A 223 7.17 15.83 6.55
N VAL A 224 8.36 16.36 6.33
CA VAL A 224 9.58 15.88 6.94
C VAL A 224 10.14 16.95 7.87
N THR A 225 10.57 16.54 9.06
CA THR A 225 11.25 17.41 10.03
C THR A 225 12.52 16.72 10.51
N GLY A 226 13.55 17.50 10.88
CA GLY A 226 14.76 16.95 11.49
C GLY A 226 15.66 16.15 10.52
N ALA A 227 15.51 16.38 9.21
CA ALA A 227 16.34 15.78 8.17
C ALA A 227 17.78 16.32 8.15
N GLY A 228 18.06 17.44 8.83
CA GLY A 228 19.41 18.01 8.93
C GLY A 228 19.98 18.45 7.59
N GLY A 229 19.16 19.01 6.70
CA GLY A 229 19.56 19.47 5.36
C GLY A 229 19.74 18.36 4.33
N GLN A 230 19.47 17.09 4.68
CA GLN A 230 19.46 15.99 3.72
C GLN A 230 18.38 16.19 2.66
N ARG A 231 18.61 15.65 1.45
CA ARG A 231 17.62 15.65 0.37
C ARG A 231 16.36 14.90 0.83
N ILE A 232 15.19 15.46 0.53
CA ILE A 232 13.90 14.81 0.75
C ILE A 232 13.27 14.56 -0.61
N ALA A 233 12.99 13.30 -0.93
CA ALA A 233 12.37 12.91 -2.18
C ALA A 233 11.14 12.02 -1.94
N ALA A 234 10.05 12.29 -2.64
CA ALA A 234 8.88 11.43 -2.64
C ALA A 234 8.72 10.77 -4.01
N HIS A 235 8.18 9.56 -4.03
CA HIS A 235 7.93 8.83 -5.27
C HIS A 235 6.45 8.47 -5.33
N LEU A 236 5.91 8.42 -6.55
CA LEU A 236 4.61 7.86 -6.86
C LEU A 236 4.78 7.00 -8.11
N THR A 237 4.70 5.69 -7.96
CA THR A 237 4.77 4.73 -9.06
C THR A 237 3.35 4.45 -9.54
N PHE A 238 3.13 4.61 -10.85
CA PHE A 238 1.85 4.38 -11.48
C PHE A 238 1.78 2.99 -12.11
N GLY A 239 0.59 2.43 -12.25
CA GLY A 239 0.39 1.16 -12.95
C GLY A 239 0.95 1.21 -14.38
N PRO A 240 1.52 0.11 -14.91
CA PRO A 240 2.26 0.11 -16.19
C PRO A 240 1.39 0.42 -17.42
N GLU A 241 0.07 0.31 -17.28
CA GLU A 241 -0.92 0.61 -18.33
C GLU A 241 -1.42 2.07 -18.28
N TRP A 242 -1.05 2.83 -17.25
CA TRP A 242 -1.37 4.26 -17.19
C TRP A 242 -0.35 5.07 -17.95
N GLU A 243 -0.82 6.03 -18.73
CA GLU A 243 -0.02 7.09 -19.28
C GLU A 243 -0.07 8.34 -18.39
N VAL A 244 1.10 8.94 -18.18
CA VAL A 244 1.27 10.11 -17.31
C VAL A 244 1.89 11.25 -18.10
N ALA A 245 1.18 12.37 -18.19
CA ALA A 245 1.64 13.55 -18.90
C ALA A 245 1.50 14.79 -18.03
N ALA A 246 2.46 15.72 -18.12
CA ALA A 246 2.32 17.04 -17.51
C ALA A 246 1.16 17.81 -18.17
N ASP A 247 0.35 18.48 -17.35
CA ASP A 247 -0.88 19.19 -17.76
C ASP A 247 -0.93 20.58 -17.09
N GLY A 248 0.24 21.24 -17.04
CA GLY A 248 0.46 22.53 -16.38
C GLY A 248 1.32 22.44 -15.11
N PRO A 249 1.63 23.58 -14.47
CA PRO A 249 2.47 23.62 -13.27
C PRO A 249 1.93 22.71 -12.16
N GLY A 250 2.75 21.73 -11.75
CA GLY A 250 2.42 20.79 -10.68
C GLY A 250 1.23 19.87 -10.98
N THR A 251 0.72 19.83 -12.21
CA THR A 251 -0.48 19.05 -12.57
C THR A 251 -0.12 18.00 -13.59
N PHE A 252 -0.62 16.79 -13.39
CA PHE A 252 -0.38 15.63 -14.24
C PHE A 252 -1.71 14.96 -14.59
N ARG A 253 -1.88 14.67 -15.87
CA ARG A 253 -3.00 13.89 -16.40
C ARG A 253 -2.61 12.42 -16.38
N LEU A 254 -3.50 11.60 -15.85
CA LEU A 254 -3.37 10.15 -15.76
C LEU A 254 -4.43 9.54 -16.68
N SER A 255 -4.01 8.76 -17.67
CA SER A 255 -4.91 8.19 -18.67
C SER A 255 -4.75 6.69 -18.78
N HIS A 256 -5.86 5.98 -18.76
CA HIS A 256 -5.98 4.55 -19.02
C HIS A 256 -7.13 4.33 -20.02
N PRO A 257 -7.15 3.26 -20.83
CA PRO A 257 -8.23 3.02 -21.80
C PRO A 257 -9.66 3.04 -21.22
N HIS A 258 -9.81 2.79 -19.92
CA HIS A 258 -11.11 2.71 -19.24
C HIS A 258 -11.26 3.67 -18.05
N ALA A 259 -10.25 4.49 -17.76
CA ALA A 259 -10.31 5.42 -16.63
C ALA A 259 -9.39 6.63 -16.84
N HIS A 260 -9.78 7.76 -16.28
CA HIS A 260 -8.97 8.98 -16.28
C HIS A 260 -8.89 9.54 -14.86
N ALA A 261 -7.76 10.16 -14.54
CA ALA A 261 -7.52 10.80 -13.27
C ALA A 261 -6.57 11.99 -13.42
N ARG A 262 -6.47 12.78 -12.36
CA ARG A 262 -5.53 13.89 -12.24
C ARG A 262 -4.73 13.76 -10.96
N CYS A 263 -3.44 14.08 -11.05
CA CYS A 263 -2.54 14.25 -9.92
C CYS A 263 -2.10 15.72 -9.87
N ARG A 264 -2.41 16.43 -8.78
CA ARG A 264 -1.95 17.81 -8.55
C ARG A 264 -1.03 17.84 -7.34
N ILE A 265 0.09 18.51 -7.49
CA ILE A 265 1.10 18.70 -6.45
C ILE A 265 1.06 20.16 -5.99
N GLU A 266 0.95 20.35 -4.68
CA GLU A 266 0.95 21.67 -4.03
C GLU A 266 2.07 21.76 -3.01
N GLY A 267 2.74 22.91 -2.94
CA GLY A 267 3.85 23.16 -2.02
C GLY A 267 5.17 23.44 -2.74
N ALA A 268 6.21 23.73 -1.97
CA ALA A 268 7.55 24.04 -2.49
C ALA A 268 8.30 22.75 -2.88
N VAL A 269 7.88 22.11 -3.97
CA VAL A 269 8.48 20.88 -4.48
C VAL A 269 8.71 20.97 -5.99
N SER A 270 9.82 20.41 -6.47
CA SER A 270 10.05 20.18 -7.90
C SER A 270 9.58 18.78 -8.27
N ALA A 271 9.19 18.59 -9.53
CA ALA A 271 8.64 17.33 -10.01
C ALA A 271 9.34 16.87 -11.29
N SER A 272 9.56 15.56 -11.40
CA SER A 272 10.19 14.91 -12.56
C SER A 272 9.50 13.57 -12.84
N LEU A 273 9.31 13.25 -14.12
CA LEU A 273 8.72 11.98 -14.57
C LEU A 273 9.83 11.06 -15.07
N HIS A 274 9.76 9.80 -14.65
CA HIS A 274 10.71 8.75 -15.01
C HIS A 274 9.97 7.53 -15.53
N ARG A 275 10.55 6.82 -16.51
CA ARG A 275 9.99 5.56 -17.04
C ARG A 275 11.10 4.68 -17.60
N GLY A 276 11.26 3.48 -17.04
CA GLY A 276 12.18 2.48 -17.55
C GLY A 276 13.67 2.87 -17.51
N GLU A 277 14.09 3.71 -16.56
CA GLU A 277 15.48 4.14 -16.44
C GLU A 277 16.32 3.07 -15.75
N ARG A 278 17.54 2.81 -16.22
CA ARG A 278 18.42 1.77 -15.66
C ARG A 278 19.57 2.29 -14.79
N SER A 279 19.88 3.59 -14.85
CA SER A 279 21.00 4.18 -14.13
C SER A 279 20.69 5.64 -13.73
N PRO A 280 20.18 5.88 -12.51
CA PRO A 280 19.71 4.89 -11.53
C PRO A 280 18.44 4.16 -12.00
N LEU A 281 18.09 3.05 -11.35
CA LEU A 281 16.80 2.38 -11.59
C LEU A 281 15.64 3.28 -11.16
N ARG A 282 14.72 3.59 -12.09
CA ARG A 282 13.48 4.35 -11.83
C ARG A 282 12.40 3.97 -12.84
N GLY A 283 11.14 3.97 -12.40
CA GLY A 283 10.00 3.75 -13.29
C GLY A 283 9.89 2.30 -13.77
N TRP A 284 9.79 1.36 -12.84
CA TRP A 284 9.59 -0.07 -13.12
C TRP A 284 8.53 -0.66 -12.21
N HIS A 285 7.89 -1.71 -12.69
CA HIS A 285 6.89 -2.48 -11.97
C HIS A 285 7.04 -3.97 -12.31
N ALA A 286 6.93 -4.83 -11.31
CA ALA A 286 6.93 -6.27 -11.46
C ALA A 286 5.49 -6.78 -11.52
N ARG A 287 5.08 -7.30 -12.68
CA ARG A 287 3.77 -7.94 -12.86
C ARG A 287 3.70 -9.32 -12.21
N GLY A 288 4.87 -9.89 -11.94
CA GLY A 288 5.05 -11.23 -11.41
C GLY A 288 6.52 -11.63 -11.41
N PHE A 289 6.76 -12.89 -11.11
CA PHE A 289 8.11 -13.44 -11.10
C PHE A 289 8.72 -13.36 -12.51
N ASN A 290 9.92 -12.80 -12.60
CA ASN A 290 10.70 -12.60 -13.81
C ASN A 290 10.05 -11.71 -14.88
N ASP A 291 9.02 -10.94 -14.53
CA ASP A 291 8.36 -9.99 -15.44
C ASP A 291 8.39 -8.57 -14.87
N VAL A 292 9.44 -7.83 -15.23
CA VAL A 292 9.62 -6.42 -14.86
C VAL A 292 9.46 -5.54 -16.08
N VAL A 293 8.50 -4.63 -16.02
CA VAL A 293 8.11 -3.75 -17.13
C VAL A 293 8.32 -2.28 -16.76
N PRO A 294 8.57 -1.39 -17.74
CA PRO A 294 8.58 0.05 -17.51
C PRO A 294 7.22 0.54 -16.98
N ALA A 295 7.27 1.41 -15.98
CA ALA A 295 6.13 2.10 -15.40
C ALA A 295 6.47 3.58 -15.20
N TRP A 296 5.47 4.46 -15.15
CA TRP A 296 5.73 5.85 -14.82
C TRP A 296 5.98 6.00 -13.32
N THR A 297 7.02 6.73 -12.95
CA THR A 297 7.23 7.21 -11.57
C THR A 297 7.32 8.73 -11.58
N LEU A 298 6.44 9.39 -10.82
CA LEU A 298 6.56 10.80 -10.49
C LEU A 298 7.46 10.92 -9.26
N ARG A 299 8.60 11.59 -9.42
CA ARG A 299 9.53 11.90 -8.33
C ARG A 299 9.42 13.37 -7.97
N LEU A 300 9.19 13.64 -6.70
CA LEU A 300 9.11 14.97 -6.11
C LEU A 300 10.36 15.23 -5.26
N GLU A 301 10.97 16.40 -5.38
CA GLU A 301 12.02 16.85 -4.44
C GLU A 301 11.52 18.03 -3.62
N ALA A 302 11.57 17.92 -2.29
CA ALA A 302 11.11 18.98 -1.41
C ALA A 302 12.19 20.05 -1.19
N GLY A 303 11.78 21.32 -1.24
CA GLY A 303 12.65 22.49 -1.02
C GLY A 303 12.94 22.81 0.45
N GLY A 304 12.70 21.89 1.38
CA GLY A 304 12.91 22.07 2.82
C GLY A 304 11.88 21.32 3.67
N ASP A 305 11.66 21.81 4.89
CA ASP A 305 10.79 21.18 5.90
C ASP A 305 9.30 21.58 5.78
N ALA A 306 8.96 22.39 4.77
CA ALA A 306 7.59 22.78 4.49
C ALA A 306 6.79 21.57 3.97
N PRO A 307 5.54 21.38 4.42
CA PRO A 307 4.71 20.29 3.93
C PRO A 307 4.34 20.49 2.46
N TRP A 308 4.09 19.39 1.76
CA TRP A 308 3.51 19.40 0.42
C TRP A 308 2.31 18.46 0.36
N ARG A 309 1.47 18.64 -0.67
CA ARG A 309 0.28 17.83 -0.89
C ARG A 309 0.30 17.20 -2.27
N THR A 310 -0.07 15.92 -2.32
CA THR A 310 -0.43 15.21 -3.54
C THR A 310 -1.93 14.99 -3.55
N LEU A 311 -2.61 15.57 -4.52
CA LEU A 311 -4.06 15.48 -4.72
C LEU A 311 -4.33 14.55 -5.89
N LEU A 312 -5.01 13.44 -5.61
CA LEU A 312 -5.39 12.42 -6.58
C LEU A 312 -6.91 12.43 -6.71
N ALA A 313 -7.42 12.64 -7.92
CA ALA A 313 -8.86 12.64 -8.16
C ALA A 313 -9.19 11.93 -9.48
N PRO A 314 -10.22 11.09 -9.53
CA PRO A 314 -10.77 10.64 -10.81
C PRO A 314 -11.21 11.86 -11.62
N ALA A 315 -10.99 11.82 -12.94
CA ALA A 315 -11.28 12.93 -13.82
C ALA A 315 -12.78 13.05 -14.13
#